data_AF-A0A3N2FHX5-F1
#
_entry.id   AF-A0A3N2FHX5-F1
#
_cell.length_a   1.000
_cell.length_b   1.000
_cell.length_c   1.000
_cell.angle_alpha   90.00
_cell.angle_beta   90.00
_cell.angle_gamma   90.00
#
_symmetry.space_group_name_H-M   'P 1'
#
loop_
_entity.id
_entity.type
_entity.pdbx_description
1 polymer ?
#
loop_
_entity_poly.entity_id
_entity_poly.type
_entity_poly.pdbx_seq_one_letter_code
_entity_poly.pdbx_strand_id
1 'polypeptide(L)'
;MGFAGGDPHTLATVATGLDHLSADLSRDASQVATQGKSAASAAGDAQVADLAETALAAIGGVVLATATIVQGLSEGSSTAGTQLRRATGMVPQ
;
A
#
# COMPACT_ATOMS: atom_id res chain seq x y z
N MET A 1 -3.10 -33.72 4.42
CA MET A 1 -2.54 -33.64 3.05
C MET A 1 -2.47 -32.15 2.69
N GLY A 2 -1.35 -31.47 2.94
CA GLY A 2 -1.17 -30.06 2.57
C GLY A 2 -0.71 -29.97 1.12
N PHE A 3 -1.44 -29.25 0.27
CA PHE A 3 -1.02 -28.98 -1.09
C PHE A 3 0.24 -28.10 -1.05
N ALA A 4 1.22 -28.37 -1.91
CA ALA A 4 2.47 -27.59 -2.00
C ALA A 4 2.24 -26.11 -2.43
N GLY A 5 1.00 -25.75 -2.81
CA GLY A 5 0.58 -24.40 -3.19
C GLY A 5 0.08 -23.50 -2.05
N GLY A 6 0.13 -23.97 -0.79
CA GLY A 6 -0.30 -23.20 0.39
C GLY A 6 -1.80 -23.33 0.71
N ASP A 7 -2.26 -22.53 1.66
CA ASP A 7 -3.67 -22.47 2.10
C ASP A 7 -4.37 -21.23 1.49
N PRO A 8 -5.47 -21.40 0.72
CA PRO A 8 -6.18 -20.27 0.12
C PRO A 8 -6.78 -19.31 1.15
N HIS A 9 -7.10 -19.76 2.37
CA HIS A 9 -7.56 -18.86 3.43
C HIS A 9 -6.44 -17.95 3.92
N THR A 10 -5.23 -18.51 4.08
CA THR A 10 -4.04 -17.72 4.40
C THR A 10 -3.75 -16.68 3.32
N LEU A 11 -3.86 -17.02 2.03
CA LEU A 11 -3.70 -16.06 0.93
C LEU A 11 -4.76 -14.95 0.94
N ALA A 12 -6.01 -15.27 1.28
CA ALA A 12 -7.07 -14.28 1.42
C ALA A 12 -6.81 -13.30 2.58
N THR A 13 -6.40 -13.83 3.74
CA THR A 13 -6.02 -13.00 4.90
C THR A 13 -4.86 -12.07 4.59
N VAL A 14 -3.83 -12.57 3.87
CA VAL A 14 -2.70 -11.74 3.43
C VAL A 14 -3.16 -10.67 2.46
N ALA A 15 -4.01 -10.99 1.49
CA ALA A 15 -4.55 -9.99 0.55
C ALA A 15 -5.29 -8.86 1.29
N THR A 16 -6.18 -9.18 2.23
CA THR A 16 -6.86 -8.17 3.06
C THR A 16 -5.89 -7.33 3.87
N GLY A 17 -4.85 -7.95 4.46
CA GLY A 17 -3.81 -7.21 5.18
C GLY A 17 -3.03 -6.24 4.29
N LEU A 18 -2.75 -6.64 3.04
CA LEU A 18 -2.08 -5.80 2.06
C LEU A 18 -2.99 -4.66 1.57
N ASP A 19 -4.28 -4.91 1.35
CA ASP A 19 -5.24 -3.84 1.00
C ASP A 19 -5.36 -2.79 2.10
N HIS A 20 -5.36 -3.19 3.38
CA HIS A 20 -5.37 -2.26 4.49
C HIS A 20 -4.08 -1.44 4.54
N LEU A 21 -2.93 -2.10 4.35
CA LEU A 21 -1.63 -1.45 4.32
C LEU A 21 -1.51 -0.45 3.15
N SER A 22 -2.01 -0.78 1.95
CA SER A 22 -1.99 0.14 0.81
C SER A 22 -2.86 1.38 1.06
N ALA A 23 -4.01 1.21 1.70
CA ALA A 23 -4.89 2.31 2.09
C ALA A 23 -4.25 3.22 3.14
N ASP A 24 -3.59 2.64 4.15
CA ASP A 24 -2.88 3.41 5.18
C ASP A 24 -1.69 4.17 4.59
N LEU A 25 -0.87 3.53 3.74
CA LEU A 25 0.23 4.21 3.05
C LEU A 25 -0.26 5.36 2.16
N SER A 26 -1.37 5.18 1.44
CA SER A 26 -1.97 6.25 0.63
C SER A 26 -2.44 7.42 1.49
N ARG A 27 -3.01 7.13 2.67
CA ARG A 27 -3.40 8.15 3.64
C ARG A 27 -2.17 8.89 4.18
N ASP A 28 -1.12 8.16 4.56
CA ASP A 28 0.11 8.73 5.08
C ASP A 28 0.79 9.63 4.04
N ALA A 29 0.85 9.22 2.77
CA ALA A 29 1.37 10.04 1.68
C ALA A 29 0.64 11.40 1.58
N SER A 30 -0.69 11.40 1.70
CA SER A 30 -1.50 12.63 1.69
C SER A 30 -1.27 13.51 2.93
N GLN A 31 -1.06 12.90 4.10
CA GLN A 31 -0.75 13.62 5.34
C GLN A 31 0.64 14.26 5.28
N VAL A 32 1.64 13.55 4.77
CA VAL A 32 3.01 14.06 4.57
C VAL A 32 2.99 15.28 3.65
N ALA A 33 2.25 15.24 2.55
CA ALA A 33 2.10 16.40 1.66
C ALA A 33 1.45 17.60 2.38
N THR A 34 0.41 17.36 3.18
CA THR A 34 -0.28 18.40 3.96
C THR A 34 0.64 19.00 5.03
N GLN A 35 1.42 18.17 5.70
CA GLN A 35 2.42 18.61 6.68
C GLN A 35 3.53 19.41 6.02
N GLY A 36 3.97 19.05 4.82
CA GLY A 36 4.95 19.83 4.06
C GLY A 36 4.48 21.22 3.72
N LYS A 37 3.23 21.36 3.27
CA LYS A 37 2.64 22.67 3.04
C LYS A 37 2.54 23.52 4.32
N SER A 38 2.22 22.87 5.44
CA SER A 38 2.16 23.54 6.74
C SER A 38 3.54 23.98 7.22
N ALA A 39 4.55 23.12 7.11
CA ALA A 39 5.94 23.43 7.46
C ALA A 39 6.51 24.55 6.58
N ALA A 40 6.21 24.52 5.27
CA ALA A 40 6.59 25.57 4.33
C ALA A 40 5.98 26.93 4.73
N SER A 41 4.69 26.95 5.09
CA SER A 41 4.03 28.18 5.56
C SER A 41 4.61 28.75 6.86
N ALA A 42 5.23 27.91 7.69
CA ALA A 42 5.82 28.30 8.97
C ALA A 42 7.32 28.67 8.89
N ALA A 43 7.99 28.37 7.77
CA ALA A 43 9.44 28.48 7.66
C ALA A 43 9.98 29.93 7.69
N GLY A 44 9.13 30.93 7.45
CA GLY A 44 9.49 32.37 7.47
C GLY A 44 10.44 32.82 6.35
N ASP A 45 11.19 31.88 5.76
CA ASP A 45 12.09 32.04 4.63
C ASP A 45 11.57 31.24 3.42
N ALA A 46 11.52 31.89 2.25
CA ALA A 46 10.96 31.31 1.04
C ALA A 46 11.78 30.11 0.50
N GLN A 47 13.10 30.09 0.68
CA GLN A 47 13.95 28.98 0.22
C GLN A 47 13.81 27.77 1.13
N VAL A 48 13.71 27.99 2.44
CA VAL A 48 13.45 26.91 3.40
C VAL A 48 12.06 26.32 3.20
N ALA A 49 11.08 27.17 2.90
CA ALA A 49 9.72 26.74 2.59
C ALA A 49 9.66 25.83 1.35
N ASP A 50 10.29 26.27 0.25
CA ASP A 50 10.30 25.55 -1.02
C ASP A 50 11.06 24.22 -0.92
N LEU A 51 12.17 24.20 -0.16
CA LEU A 51 12.91 22.98 0.14
C LEU A 51 12.10 21.98 0.97
N ALA A 52 11.39 22.47 2.00
CA ALA A 52 10.55 21.62 2.85
C ALA A 52 9.37 21.02 2.07
N GLU A 53 8.70 21.82 1.23
CA GLU A 53 7.60 21.36 0.38
C GLU A 53 8.08 20.31 -0.63
N THR A 54 9.20 20.58 -1.31
CA THR A 54 9.78 19.66 -2.29
C THR A 54 10.22 18.33 -1.66
N ALA A 55 10.90 18.38 -0.52
CA ALA A 55 11.36 17.18 0.18
C ALA A 55 10.18 16.31 0.65
N LEU A 56 9.15 16.92 1.24
CA LEU A 56 7.98 16.18 1.73
C LEU A 56 7.10 15.67 0.58
N ALA A 57 7.01 16.40 -0.54
CA ALA A 57 6.37 15.90 -1.75
C ALA A 57 7.08 14.66 -2.32
N ALA A 58 8.42 14.66 -2.33
CA ALA A 58 9.20 13.50 -2.77
C ALA A 58 8.97 12.28 -1.86
N ILE A 59 8.98 12.48 -0.54
CA ILE A 59 8.68 11.41 0.44
C ILE A 59 7.26 10.87 0.23
N GLY A 60 6.26 11.75 0.11
CA GLY A 60 4.88 11.36 -0.17
C GLY A 60 4.75 10.54 -1.46
N GLY A 61 5.49 10.92 -2.51
CA GLY A 61 5.55 10.17 -3.77
C GLY A 61 6.11 8.75 -3.61
N VAL A 62 7.18 8.57 -2.83
CA VAL A 62 7.76 7.24 -2.53
C VAL A 62 6.79 6.36 -1.75
N VAL A 63 6.09 6.95 -0.77
CA VAL A 63 5.08 6.24 0.03
C VAL A 63 3.91 5.79 -0.87
N LEU A 64 3.44 6.65 -1.78
CA LEU A 64 2.39 6.32 -2.74
C LEU A 64 2.82 5.22 -3.73
N ALA A 65 4.06 5.27 -4.22
CA ALA A 65 4.61 4.21 -5.07
C ALA A 65 4.63 2.86 -4.34
N THR A 66 5.00 2.89 -3.06
CA THR A 66 4.97 1.71 -2.19
C THR A 66 3.55 1.17 -2.00
N ALA A 67 2.57 2.05 -1.78
CA ALA A 67 1.16 1.67 -1.69
C ALA A 67 0.67 0.94 -2.96
N THR A 68 1.10 1.42 -4.14
CA THR A 68 0.77 0.79 -5.44
C THR A 68 1.36 -0.63 -5.55
N ILE A 69 2.61 -0.83 -5.12
CA ILE A 69 3.25 -2.15 -5.12
C ILE A 69 2.51 -3.11 -4.17
N VAL A 70 2.17 -2.64 -2.97
CA VAL A 70 1.41 -3.42 -1.98
C VAL A 70 0.03 -3.80 -2.52
N GLN A 71 -0.65 -2.90 -3.23
CA GLN A 71 -1.92 -3.20 -3.89
C GLN A 71 -1.77 -4.30 -4.94
N GLY A 72 -0.74 -4.23 -5.77
CA GLY A 72 -0.45 -5.28 -6.76
C GLY A 72 -0.16 -6.64 -6.12
N LEU A 73 0.50 -6.67 -4.95
CA LEU A 73 0.72 -7.90 -4.19
C LEU A 73 -0.60 -8.46 -3.62
N SER A 74 -1.52 -7.61 -3.17
CA SER A 74 -2.85 -8.01 -2.73
C SER A 74 -3.63 -8.69 -3.87
N GLU A 75 -3.70 -8.04 -5.03
CA GLU A 75 -4.36 -8.56 -6.23
C GLU A 75 -3.75 -9.88 -6.69
N GLY A 76 -2.41 -9.97 -6.68
CA GLY A 76 -1.68 -11.20 -6.98
C GLY A 76 -2.01 -12.33 -6.01
N SER A 77 -2.07 -12.03 -4.70
CA SER A 77 -2.41 -13.01 -3.66
C SER A 77 -3.85 -13.52 -3.79
N SER A 78 -4.80 -12.61 -4.07
CA SER A 78 -6.21 -12.95 -4.32
C SER A 78 -6.39 -13.82 -5.57
N THR A 79 -5.67 -13.48 -6.65
CA THR A 79 -5.65 -14.24 -7.89
C THR A 79 -5.08 -15.64 -7.67
N ALA A 80 -3.93 -15.75 -6.99
CA ALA A 80 -3.30 -17.02 -6.65
C ALA A 80 -4.23 -17.89 -5.79
N GLY A 81 -4.87 -17.32 -4.76
CA GLY A 81 -5.84 -18.04 -3.93
C GLY A 81 -7.05 -18.54 -4.72
N THR A 82 -7.53 -17.76 -5.69
CA THR A 82 -8.61 -18.18 -6.58
C THR A 82 -8.21 -19.32 -7.51
N GLN A 83 -7.01 -19.26 -8.09
CA GLN A 83 -6.47 -20.35 -8.91
C GLN A 83 -6.27 -21.63 -8.10
N LEU A 84 -5.76 -21.51 -6.87
CA LEU A 84 -5.57 -22.64 -5.97
C LEU A 84 -6.89 -23.31 -5.60
N ARG A 85 -7.94 -22.54 -5.27
CA ARG A 85 -9.29 -23.07 -5.01
C ARG A 85 -9.85 -23.82 -6.21
N ARG A 86 -9.71 -23.26 -7.41
CA ARG A 86 -10.13 -23.94 -8.67
C ARG A 86 -9.37 -25.24 -8.89
N ALA A 87 -8.06 -25.25 -8.68
CA ALA A 87 -7.22 -26.43 -8.87
C ALA A 87 -7.50 -27.55 -7.84
N THR A 88 -7.93 -27.18 -6.64
CA THR A 88 -8.20 -28.11 -5.52
C THR A 88 -9.66 -28.51 -5.38
N GLY A 89 -10.57 -27.94 -6.19
CA GLY A 89 -12.00 -28.24 -6.11
C GLY A 89 -12.71 -27.66 -4.88
N MET A 90 -12.07 -26.76 -4.14
CA MET A 90 -12.69 -26.04 -3.03
C MET A 90 -13.61 -24.94 -3.58
N VAL A 91 -14.90 -25.26 -3.72
CA VAL A 91 -15.95 -24.30 -4.11
C VAL A 91 -16.30 -23.43 -2.90
N PRO A 92 -16.46 -22.09 -3.05
CA PRO A 92 -16.93 -21.25 -1.96
C PRO A 92 -18.35 -21.68 -1.53
N GLN A 93 -18.56 -21.87 -0.22
CA GLN A 93 -19.88 -21.79 0.39
C GLN A 93 -20.25 -20.33 0.63
#